data_AF-A0A8B9ENZ1-F1
#
_entry.id   AF-A0A8B9ENZ1-F1
#
_cell.length_a   1.000
_cell.length_b   1.000
_cell.length_c   1.000
_cell.angle_alpha   90.00
_cell.angle_beta   90.00
_cell.angle_gamma   90.00
#
_symmetry.space_group_name_H-M   'P 1'
#
loop_
_entity.id
_entity.type
_entity.pdbx_description
1 polymer ?
#
loop_
_entity_poly.entity_id
_entity_poly.type
_entity_poly.pdbx_seq_one_letter_code
_entity_poly.pdbx_strand_id
1 'polypeptide(L)'
;MCGCKASVPSTKHYSVSPAAPQKSPPAAAGMPKRIPIAKQLASIKALEKGSDLEKAVATAALVYNNAADPEGKLSKAETKNLLQTQFLSFIQGQENKPKYQEVISALDEETENKIDFEDFMILLVSLTLMSDLLQEIKNMKTTK
;
A
#
# COMPACT_ATOMS: atom_id res chain seq x y z
N MET A 1 64.42 22.50 41.01
CA MET A 1 64.32 21.03 40.88
C MET A 1 62.86 20.64 41.01
N CYS A 2 62.33 19.99 39.96
CA CYS A 2 61.02 19.33 39.73
C CYS A 2 60.84 19.45 38.21
N GLY A 3 60.85 18.42 37.36
CA GLY A 3 60.30 17.09 37.50
C GLY A 3 58.95 17.07 36.77
N CYS A 4 58.90 16.49 35.56
CA CYS A 4 57.76 15.73 35.00
C CYS A 4 58.03 15.36 33.52
N LYS A 5 58.15 14.04 33.27
CA LYS A 5 58.05 13.41 31.95
C LYS A 5 56.59 13.04 31.71
N ALA A 6 56.12 13.17 30.47
CA ALA A 6 54.98 12.42 29.96
C ALA A 6 55.28 11.98 28.52
N SER A 7 55.37 10.66 28.32
CA SER A 7 55.59 10.01 27.04
C SER A 7 54.27 9.89 26.27
N VAL A 8 54.28 10.23 24.99
CA VAL A 8 53.16 10.03 24.06
C VAL A 8 53.24 8.63 23.45
N PRO A 9 52.18 7.80 23.44
CA PRO A 9 52.20 6.55 22.68
C PRO A 9 51.96 6.82 21.20
N SER A 10 52.76 6.13 20.37
CA SER A 10 52.78 6.17 18.92
C SER A 10 51.47 5.68 18.28
N THR A 11 50.97 6.42 17.31
CA THR A 11 49.80 6.10 16.48
C THR A 11 50.03 4.80 15.70
N LYS A 12 49.31 3.72 16.05
CA LYS A 12 49.26 2.51 15.21
C LYS A 12 48.47 2.83 13.93
N HIS A 13 49.17 2.87 12.81
CA HIS A 13 48.57 2.83 11.48
C HIS A 13 47.89 1.47 11.27
N TYR A 14 46.56 1.42 11.30
CA TYR A 14 45.79 0.31 10.76
C TYR A 14 45.64 0.51 9.26
N SER A 15 46.33 -0.34 8.49
CA SER A 15 46.17 -0.44 7.04
C SER A 15 44.79 -1.05 6.73
N VAL A 16 43.89 -0.26 6.17
CA VAL A 16 42.63 -0.76 5.61
C VAL A 16 42.92 -1.29 4.22
N SER A 17 42.85 -2.62 4.06
CA SER A 17 42.83 -3.25 2.74
C SER A 17 41.46 -3.01 2.09
N PRO A 18 41.37 -2.61 0.80
CA PRO A 18 40.09 -2.49 0.12
C PRO A 18 39.54 -3.88 -0.22
N ALA A 19 38.38 -4.21 0.34
CA ALA A 19 37.63 -5.41 -0.02
C ALA A 19 37.06 -5.27 -1.45
N ALA A 20 37.21 -6.32 -2.24
CA ALA A 20 36.73 -6.42 -3.61
C ALA A 20 35.19 -6.24 -3.71
N PRO A 21 34.67 -5.73 -4.84
CA PRO A 21 33.23 -5.52 -5.00
C PRO A 21 32.49 -6.87 -5.05
N GLN A 22 31.63 -7.12 -4.06
CA GLN A 22 30.69 -8.23 -4.11
C GLN A 22 29.68 -7.98 -5.23
N LYS A 23 29.67 -8.87 -6.22
CA LYS A 23 28.64 -8.96 -7.26
C LYS A 23 27.31 -9.32 -6.60
N SER A 24 26.37 -8.38 -6.55
CA SER A 24 24.98 -8.66 -6.22
C SER A 24 24.39 -9.63 -7.26
N PRO A 25 23.64 -10.68 -6.87
CA PRO A 25 22.90 -11.49 -7.83
C PRO A 25 21.76 -10.66 -8.44
N PRO A 26 21.45 -10.82 -9.75
CA PRO A 26 20.25 -10.23 -10.33
C PRO A 26 19.03 -11.05 -9.89
N ALA A 27 18.41 -10.69 -8.77
CA ALA A 27 17.14 -11.25 -8.36
C ALA A 27 15.98 -10.58 -9.12
N ALA A 28 15.86 -10.89 -10.42
CA ALA A 28 14.71 -10.49 -11.24
C ALA A 28 14.37 -11.57 -12.27
N ALA A 29 14.30 -12.83 -11.84
CA ALA A 29 13.83 -13.93 -12.68
C ALA A 29 13.01 -14.89 -11.83
N GLY A 30 11.68 -14.71 -11.82
CA GLY A 30 10.78 -15.72 -11.25
C GLY A 30 9.53 -15.24 -10.54
N MET A 31 9.18 -13.96 -10.52
CA MET A 31 7.88 -13.57 -9.93
C MET A 31 6.75 -14.20 -10.76
N PRO A 32 5.86 -15.01 -10.14
CA PRO A 32 4.69 -15.55 -10.81
C PRO A 32 3.88 -14.40 -11.40
N LYS A 33 3.53 -14.49 -12.69
CA LYS A 33 2.60 -13.53 -13.30
C LYS A 33 1.29 -13.59 -12.52
N ARG A 34 0.94 -12.52 -11.80
CA ARG A 34 -0.35 -12.42 -11.10
C ARG A 34 -1.47 -12.61 -12.11
N ILE A 35 -2.43 -13.48 -11.78
CA ILE A 35 -3.60 -13.73 -12.61
C ILE A 35 -4.44 -12.44 -12.63
N PRO A 36 -4.89 -11.95 -13.81
CA PRO A 36 -5.76 -10.80 -13.87
C PRO A 36 -7.07 -11.00 -13.08
N ILE A 37 -7.55 -9.95 -12.41
CA ILE A 37 -8.79 -9.97 -11.61
C ILE A 37 -9.97 -10.51 -12.43
N ALA A 38 -10.10 -10.11 -13.69
CA ALA A 38 -11.16 -10.61 -14.58
C ALA A 38 -11.15 -12.14 -14.75
N LYS A 39 -9.96 -12.76 -14.83
CA LYS A 39 -9.83 -14.22 -14.91
C LYS A 39 -10.11 -14.89 -13.56
N GLN A 40 -9.74 -14.25 -12.46
CA GLN A 40 -10.08 -14.74 -11.11
C GLN A 40 -11.60 -14.71 -10.89
N LEU A 41 -12.27 -13.62 -11.22
CA LEU A 41 -13.74 -13.48 -11.14
C LEU A 41 -14.46 -14.54 -11.97
N ALA A 42 -14.02 -14.76 -13.22
CA ALA A 42 -14.62 -15.78 -14.10
C ALA A 42 -14.46 -17.22 -13.56
N SER A 43 -13.49 -17.46 -12.68
CA SER A 43 -13.28 -18.76 -12.05
C SER A 43 -14.20 -19.02 -10.85
N ILE A 44 -14.89 -17.98 -10.34
CA ILE A 44 -15.80 -18.08 -9.20
C ILE A 44 -17.22 -18.38 -9.72
N LYS A 45 -17.59 -19.66 -9.73
CA LYS A 45 -18.90 -20.13 -10.23
C LYS A 45 -20.10 -19.38 -9.63
N ALA A 46 -20.02 -18.99 -8.35
CA ALA A 46 -21.09 -18.25 -7.67
C ALA A 46 -21.39 -16.89 -8.32
N LEU A 47 -20.39 -16.26 -8.98
CA LEU A 47 -20.55 -14.95 -9.61
C LEU A 47 -21.10 -15.00 -11.04
N GLU A 48 -21.21 -16.19 -11.65
CA GLU A 48 -21.77 -16.34 -13.02
C GLU A 48 -23.19 -15.74 -13.10
N LYS A 49 -23.99 -15.96 -12.06
CA LYS A 49 -25.35 -15.43 -11.91
C LYS A 49 -25.44 -14.31 -10.86
N GLY A 50 -24.30 -13.85 -10.35
CA GLY A 50 -24.23 -12.80 -9.34
C GLY A 50 -24.71 -11.46 -9.89
N SER A 51 -25.39 -10.70 -9.04
CA SER A 51 -25.74 -9.30 -9.26
C SER A 51 -24.49 -8.43 -9.43
N ASP A 52 -24.67 -7.23 -9.96
CA ASP A 52 -23.56 -6.28 -10.14
C ASP A 52 -22.92 -5.90 -8.80
N LEU A 53 -23.71 -5.84 -7.72
CA LEU A 53 -23.18 -5.55 -6.39
C LEU A 53 -22.34 -6.71 -5.85
N GLU A 54 -22.79 -7.95 -6.01
CA GLU A 54 -21.98 -9.12 -5.61
C GLU A 54 -20.66 -9.18 -6.37
N LYS A 55 -20.69 -8.88 -7.67
CA LYS A 55 -19.48 -8.81 -8.51
C LYS A 55 -18.55 -7.67 -8.09
N ALA A 56 -19.09 -6.50 -7.73
CA ALA A 56 -18.31 -5.37 -7.24
C ALA A 56 -17.62 -5.69 -5.90
N VAL A 57 -18.35 -6.28 -4.95
CA VAL A 57 -17.79 -6.70 -3.66
C VAL A 57 -16.74 -7.80 -3.85
N ALA A 58 -16.99 -8.79 -4.72
CA ALA A 58 -16.01 -9.82 -5.04
C ALA A 58 -14.75 -9.23 -5.70
N THR A 59 -14.91 -8.20 -6.52
CA THR A 59 -13.78 -7.46 -7.11
C THR A 59 -12.94 -6.79 -6.02
N ALA A 60 -13.58 -6.11 -5.05
CA ALA A 60 -12.88 -5.50 -3.91
C ALA A 60 -12.13 -6.55 -3.07
N ALA A 61 -12.78 -7.70 -2.80
CA ALA A 61 -12.16 -8.81 -2.07
C ALA A 61 -10.94 -9.40 -2.79
N LEU A 62 -11.01 -9.58 -4.11
CA LEU A 62 -9.88 -10.07 -4.90
C LEU A 62 -8.73 -9.06 -4.98
N VAL A 63 -9.05 -7.77 -5.10
CA VAL A 63 -8.06 -6.68 -5.08
C VAL A 63 -7.29 -6.69 -3.76
N TYR A 64 -8.01 -6.80 -2.63
CA TYR A 64 -7.41 -6.96 -1.31
C TYR A 64 -6.53 -8.22 -1.23
N ASN A 65 -7.10 -9.39 -1.54
CA ASN A 65 -6.43 -10.67 -1.39
C ASN A 65 -5.18 -10.80 -2.28
N ASN A 66 -5.17 -10.15 -3.44
CA ASN A 66 -4.00 -10.14 -4.31
C ASN A 66 -2.86 -9.25 -3.79
N ALA A 67 -3.18 -8.25 -2.96
CA ALA A 67 -2.20 -7.34 -2.37
C ALA A 67 -1.73 -7.80 -0.98
N ALA A 68 -2.57 -8.55 -0.26
CA ALA A 68 -2.30 -9.04 1.08
C ALA A 68 -1.05 -9.94 1.16
N ASP A 69 -0.40 -9.89 2.31
CA ASP A 69 0.73 -10.74 2.68
C ASP A 69 0.29 -12.20 2.98
N PRO A 70 1.23 -13.12 3.28
CA PRO A 70 0.89 -14.50 3.63
C PRO A 70 0.01 -14.67 4.88
N GLU A 71 -0.05 -13.67 5.76
CA GLU A 71 -0.95 -13.64 6.92
C GLU A 71 -2.36 -13.12 6.55
N GLY A 72 -2.57 -12.74 5.29
CA GLY A 72 -3.83 -12.22 4.78
C GLY A 72 -4.10 -10.78 5.20
N LYS A 73 -3.06 -9.98 5.45
CA LYS A 73 -3.19 -8.57 5.84
C LYS A 73 -2.41 -7.64 4.91
N LEU A 74 -2.70 -6.34 4.99
CA LEU A 74 -1.97 -5.29 4.26
C LEU A 74 -1.20 -4.40 5.23
N SER A 75 0.02 -4.02 4.88
CA SER A 75 0.63 -2.87 5.56
C SER A 75 -0.16 -1.58 5.24
N LYS A 76 -0.02 -0.57 6.10
CA LYS A 76 -0.60 0.76 5.85
C LYS A 76 -0.07 1.37 4.55
N ALA A 77 1.23 1.21 4.27
CA ALA A 77 1.87 1.68 3.04
C ALA A 77 1.31 1.00 1.77
N GLU A 78 1.13 -0.33 1.80
CA GLU A 78 0.51 -1.07 0.70
C GLU A 78 -0.94 -0.65 0.50
N THR A 79 -1.68 -0.44 1.59
CA THR A 79 -3.07 0.03 1.54
C THR A 79 -3.15 1.42 0.91
N LYS A 80 -2.28 2.36 1.31
CA LYS A 80 -2.21 3.70 0.72
C LYS A 80 -1.96 3.62 -0.78
N ASN A 81 -0.97 2.82 -1.22
CA ASN A 81 -0.67 2.63 -2.63
C ASN A 81 -1.86 2.01 -3.39
N LEU A 82 -2.51 0.99 -2.81
CA LEU A 82 -3.65 0.33 -3.41
C LEU A 82 -4.83 1.30 -3.62
N LEU A 83 -5.11 2.15 -2.62
CA LEU A 83 -6.15 3.17 -2.72
C LEU A 83 -5.78 4.23 -3.76
N GLN A 84 -4.54 4.73 -3.78
CA GLN A 84 -4.10 5.72 -4.76
C GLN A 84 -4.13 5.19 -6.21
N THR A 85 -3.95 3.89 -6.41
CA THR A 85 -3.99 3.26 -7.74
C THR A 85 -5.39 2.85 -8.19
N GLN A 86 -6.20 2.28 -7.29
CA GLN A 86 -7.54 1.77 -7.63
C GLN A 86 -8.64 2.85 -7.52
N PHE A 87 -8.46 3.84 -6.65
CA PHE A 87 -9.44 4.89 -6.35
C PHE A 87 -9.06 6.27 -6.90
N LEU A 88 -8.12 6.35 -7.86
CA LEU A 88 -7.60 7.61 -8.39
C LEU A 88 -8.71 8.62 -8.73
N SER A 89 -9.72 8.21 -9.50
CA SER A 89 -10.82 9.10 -9.90
C SER A 89 -11.70 9.55 -8.75
N PHE A 90 -11.79 8.78 -7.66
CA PHE A 90 -12.57 9.15 -6.47
C PHE A 90 -11.79 10.07 -5.54
N ILE A 91 -10.47 9.98 -5.57
CA ILE A 91 -9.55 10.76 -4.75
C ILE A 91 -9.22 12.10 -5.40
N GLN A 92 -9.20 12.16 -6.74
CA GLN A 92 -8.86 13.36 -7.48
C GLN A 92 -9.78 14.53 -7.10
N GLY A 93 -9.18 15.65 -6.71
CA GLY A 93 -9.89 16.84 -6.24
C GLY A 93 -10.33 16.80 -4.78
N GLN A 94 -10.15 15.66 -4.10
CA GLN A 94 -10.50 15.47 -2.69
C GLN A 94 -9.31 15.72 -1.75
N GLU A 95 -8.11 15.92 -2.30
CA GLU A 95 -6.86 15.90 -1.55
C GLU A 95 -6.81 16.95 -0.45
N ASN A 96 -7.47 18.09 -0.64
CA ASN A 96 -7.50 19.18 0.34
C ASN A 96 -8.61 19.04 1.39
N LYS A 97 -9.50 18.03 1.28
CA LYS A 97 -10.57 17.82 2.25
C LYS A 97 -9.98 17.29 3.57
N PRO A 98 -10.34 17.84 4.75
CA PRO A 98 -9.76 17.44 6.03
C PRO A 98 -9.85 15.93 6.30
N LYS A 99 -10.98 15.31 5.98
CA LYS A 99 -11.21 13.88 6.18
C LYS A 99 -10.32 13.00 5.28
N TYR A 100 -9.98 13.46 4.07
CA TYR A 100 -9.03 12.75 3.22
C TYR A 100 -7.62 12.82 3.81
N GLN A 101 -7.19 14.00 4.25
CA GLN A 101 -5.88 14.20 4.90
C GLN A 101 -5.73 13.36 6.17
N GLU A 102 -6.79 13.26 6.97
CA GLU A 102 -6.83 12.38 8.16
C GLU A 102 -6.62 10.91 7.78
N VAL A 103 -7.34 10.41 6.77
CA VAL A 103 -7.19 9.02 6.29
C VAL A 103 -5.77 8.76 5.77
N ILE A 104 -5.23 9.65 4.94
CA ILE A 104 -3.88 9.45 4.39
C ILE A 104 -2.82 9.55 5.49
N SER A 105 -2.97 10.47 6.44
CA SER A 105 -2.05 10.60 7.57
C SER A 105 -2.06 9.37 8.46
N ALA A 106 -3.24 8.81 8.75
CA ALA A 106 -3.36 7.55 9.50
C ALA A 106 -2.67 6.38 8.79
N LEU A 107 -2.63 6.39 7.44
CA LEU A 107 -1.92 5.40 6.63
C LEU A 107 -0.41 5.68 6.48
N ASP A 108 0.05 6.88 6.80
CA ASP A 108 1.47 7.26 6.77
C ASP A 108 2.20 6.99 8.09
N GLU A 109 1.46 6.72 9.17
CA GLU A 109 2.06 6.26 10.42
C GLU A 109 2.74 4.89 10.23
N GLU A 110 4.07 4.83 10.42
CA GLU A 110 4.77 3.56 10.52
C GLU A 110 4.44 2.87 11.84
N THR A 111 3.52 1.91 11.77
CA THR A 111 3.21 1.00 12.86
C THR A 111 3.17 -0.44 12.35
N GLU A 112 3.43 -1.40 13.24
CA GLU A 112 3.30 -2.84 12.95
C GLU A 112 1.82 -3.28 12.76
N ASN A 113 0.86 -2.37 12.98
CA ASN A 113 -0.56 -2.67 12.85
C ASN A 113 -0.92 -2.77 11.37
N LYS A 114 -1.09 -4.02 10.91
CA LYS A 114 -1.58 -4.33 9.56
C LYS A 114 -3.10 -4.23 9.48
N ILE A 115 -3.58 -3.86 8.30
CA ILE A 115 -4.97 -3.67 7.92
C ILE A 115 -5.56 -5.00 7.47
N ASP A 116 -6.61 -5.46 8.16
CA ASP A 116 -7.39 -6.61 7.73
C ASP A 116 -8.45 -6.24 6.68
N PHE A 117 -9.23 -7.22 6.22
CA PHE A 117 -10.21 -6.99 5.16
C PHE A 117 -11.38 -6.10 5.63
N GLU A 118 -11.76 -6.16 6.90
CA GLU A 118 -12.84 -5.34 7.45
C GLU A 118 -12.43 -3.86 7.45
N ASP A 119 -11.25 -3.57 7.99
CA ASP A 119 -10.68 -2.22 8.00
C ASP A 119 -10.50 -1.66 6.59
N PHE A 120 -10.04 -2.50 5.65
CA PHE A 120 -9.92 -2.11 4.25
C PHE A 120 -11.28 -1.72 3.64
N MET A 121 -12.34 -2.49 3.89
CA MET A 121 -13.68 -2.17 3.38
C MET A 121 -14.24 -0.88 3.99
N ILE A 122 -13.96 -0.62 5.27
CA ILE A 122 -14.32 0.65 5.93
C ILE A 122 -13.63 1.83 5.24
N LEU A 123 -12.36 1.70 4.87
CA LEU A 123 -11.62 2.73 4.11
C LEU A 123 -12.23 2.95 2.71
N LEU A 124 -12.56 1.88 1.98
CA LEU A 124 -13.20 1.97 0.65
C LEU A 124 -14.53 2.72 0.71
N VAL A 125 -15.39 2.37 1.68
CA VAL A 125 -16.67 3.05 1.88
C VAL A 125 -16.45 4.51 2.26
N SER A 126 -15.50 4.78 3.15
CA SER A 126 -15.19 6.14 3.59
C SER A 126 -14.73 7.04 2.44
N LEU A 127 -13.83 6.56 1.58
CA LEU A 127 -13.37 7.28 0.38
C LEU A 127 -14.50 7.47 -0.63
N THR A 128 -15.33 6.45 -0.85
CA THR A 128 -16.51 6.56 -1.72
C THR A 128 -17.46 7.66 -1.24
N LEU A 129 -17.72 7.74 0.07
CA LEU A 129 -18.60 8.76 0.64
C LEU A 129 -17.98 10.18 0.64
N MET A 130 -16.66 10.28 0.65
CA MET A 130 -15.94 11.56 0.53
C MET A 130 -15.91 12.08 -0.90
N SER A 131 -15.90 11.18 -1.88
CA SER A 131 -15.92 11.50 -3.30
C SER A 131 -17.23 12.18 -3.72
N ASP A 132 -17.21 12.81 -4.88
CA ASP A 132 -18.39 13.51 -5.43
C ASP A 132 -19.39 12.54 -6.10
N LEU A 133 -19.10 11.23 -6.14
CA LEU A 133 -19.91 10.19 -6.79
C LEU A 133 -21.40 10.26 -6.46
N LEU A 134 -21.77 10.37 -5.18
CA LEU A 134 -23.19 10.42 -4.79
C LEU A 134 -23.88 11.70 -5.26
N GLN A 135 -23.15 12.81 -5.34
CA GLN A 135 -23.69 14.06 -5.88
C GLN A 135 -23.87 13.94 -7.40
N GLU A 136 -22.88 13.38 -8.11
CA GLU A 136 -22.95 13.11 -9.54
C GLU A 136 -24.15 12.22 -9.89
N ILE A 137 -24.33 11.09 -9.19
CA ILE A 137 -25.47 10.19 -9.38
C ILE A 137 -26.81 10.92 -9.16
N LYS A 138 -26.91 11.81 -8.17
CA LYS A 138 -28.12 12.58 -7.91
C LYS A 138 -28.40 13.58 -9.03
N ASN A 139 -27.38 14.27 -9.52
CA ASN A 139 -27.50 15.27 -10.59
C ASN A 139 -27.91 14.64 -11.93
N MET A 140 -27.48 13.40 -12.21
CA MET A 140 -27.95 12.66 -13.40
C MET A 140 -29.46 12.38 -13.35
N LYS A 141 -30.04 12.19 -12.15
CA LYS A 141 -31.48 11.92 -12.00
C LYS A 141 -32.34 13.17 -12.15
N THR A 142 -31.78 14.36 -11.92
CA THR A 142 -32.50 15.65 -12.02
C THR A 142 -32.43 16.28 -13.41
N THR A 143 -31.65 15.72 -14.33
CA THR A 143 -31.43 16.29 -15.68
C THR A 143 -32.27 15.58 -16.76
N LYS A 144 -33.40 14.97 -16.36
CA LYS A 144 -34.43 14.41 -17.25
C LYS A 144 -35.78 14.98 -16.87
#